data_AF-A0A8T3RUH5-F1
#
_entry.id   AF-A0A8T3RUH5-F1
#
_cell.length_a   1.000
_cell.length_b   1.000
_cell.length_c   1.000
_cell.angle_alpha   90.00
_cell.angle_beta   90.00
_cell.angle_gamma   90.00
#
_symmetry.space_group_name_H-M   'P 1'
#
loop_
_entity.id
_entity.type
_entity.pdbx_description
1 polymer ?
#
loop_
_entity_poly.entity_id
_entity_poly.type
_entity_poly.pdbx_seq_one_letter_code
_entity_poly.pdbx_strand_id
1 'polypeptide(L)'
;MQGRIAEPEPFDKGRRPHGMLSFLRQHAVALLCSFLLHAVLAAVLMVSVMRDPPFDGAPPAQVAIEATVVDSSRIEEEMRLLEAAEQQETREREAEAERLREQAEQARSAQQEEQRRLEELRDQREAAVASEQQRQEQLAAQRRADEEAERKRAAEQEELEAEQMAEALRQREESQRRQEELRQQQEAERARLEELERQRKEEEARLARLEEERQEQERLQREAEEARAIAQLEAAMREELAAEQRRNDAESSGLLAQYKTLIQQQITRNWIRPPSAGPDLECSVQVTQIPSGEVVGVRVGACNGDAAVIRSIEAAVYRASPLPLPPDSILFERNLNVVFAPDS
;
A
#
# COMPACT_ATOMS: atom_id res chain seq x y z
N MET A 1 -48.31 -16.29 31.66
CA MET A 1 -47.64 -17.61 31.74
C MET A 1 -46.23 -17.44 31.20
N GLN A 2 -45.22 -17.89 31.96
CA GLN A 2 -43.84 -18.20 31.54
C GLN A 2 -43.00 -16.99 31.03
N GLY A 3 -41.83 -16.62 31.55
CA GLY A 3 -40.84 -17.36 32.34
C GLY A 3 -39.55 -17.54 31.52
N ARG A 4 -38.57 -16.63 31.68
CA ARG A 4 -37.12 -16.78 31.36
C ARG A 4 -36.42 -15.45 31.69
N ILE A 5 -35.89 -15.25 32.90
CA ILE A 5 -34.56 -15.65 33.42
C ILE A 5 -33.42 -15.01 32.62
N ALA A 6 -32.79 -14.00 33.24
CA ALA A 6 -31.48 -13.48 32.93
C ALA A 6 -30.49 -14.01 33.99
N GLU A 7 -29.33 -14.50 33.56
CA GLU A 7 -28.20 -14.90 34.41
C GLU A 7 -27.38 -13.67 34.85
N PRO A 8 -26.75 -13.74 36.03
CA PRO A 8 -25.28 -13.67 36.03
C PRO A 8 -24.55 -14.55 37.09
N GLU A 9 -23.35 -14.99 36.67
CA GLU A 9 -22.12 -15.47 37.32
C GLU A 9 -22.03 -15.70 38.86
N PRO A 10 -21.28 -16.73 39.32
CA PRO A 10 -21.22 -17.15 40.72
C PRO A 10 -20.19 -16.37 41.57
N PHE A 11 -20.66 -15.90 42.73
CA PHE A 11 -19.85 -15.28 43.78
C PHE A 11 -19.50 -16.30 44.89
N ASP A 12 -18.20 -16.44 45.17
CA ASP A 12 -17.59 -17.28 46.20
C ASP A 12 -18.08 -16.94 47.62
N LYS A 13 -18.55 -17.94 48.38
CA LYS A 13 -19.00 -17.84 49.77
C LYS A 13 -18.43 -18.98 50.62
N GLY A 14 -17.24 -18.76 51.16
CA GLY A 14 -16.65 -19.59 52.22
C GLY A 14 -16.33 -18.79 53.48
N ARG A 15 -17.31 -18.59 54.39
CA ARG A 15 -17.01 -18.30 55.81
C ARG A 15 -18.15 -18.76 56.72
N ARG A 16 -17.89 -19.85 57.47
CA ARG A 16 -18.74 -20.31 58.58
C ARG A 16 -18.26 -19.66 59.90
N PRO A 17 -19.15 -19.36 60.85
CA PRO A 17 -18.78 -18.82 62.16
C PRO A 17 -18.17 -19.91 63.07
N HIS A 18 -17.04 -19.61 63.73
CA HIS A 18 -16.43 -20.49 64.75
C HIS A 18 -17.05 -20.24 66.13
N GLY A 19 -17.61 -21.28 66.74
CA GLY A 19 -18.25 -21.23 68.06
C GLY A 19 -17.27 -21.41 69.23
N MET A 20 -17.57 -20.74 70.35
CA MET A 20 -16.86 -20.68 71.65
C MET A 20 -16.36 -22.03 72.21
N LEU A 21 -16.92 -23.15 71.76
CA LEU A 21 -16.58 -24.50 72.21
C LEU A 21 -15.21 -25.00 71.72
N SER A 22 -14.64 -24.42 70.65
CA SER A 22 -13.28 -24.78 70.20
C SER A 22 -12.19 -24.17 71.09
N PHE A 23 -12.40 -22.97 71.62
CA PHE A 23 -11.44 -22.26 72.48
C PHE A 23 -11.24 -22.98 73.83
N LEU A 24 -12.34 -23.44 74.45
CA LEU A 24 -12.31 -24.23 75.69
C LEU A 24 -11.58 -25.56 75.52
N ARG A 25 -11.64 -26.18 74.34
CA ARG A 25 -10.94 -27.45 74.06
C ARG A 25 -9.44 -27.25 73.80
N GLN A 26 -9.04 -26.08 73.27
CA GLN A 26 -7.64 -25.77 73.00
C GLN A 26 -6.86 -25.34 74.25
N HIS A 27 -7.52 -24.74 75.24
CA HIS A 27 -6.88 -24.24 76.47
C HIS A 27 -7.20 -25.03 77.75
N ALA A 28 -7.81 -26.22 77.62
CA ALA A 28 -8.19 -27.06 78.76
C ALA A 28 -7.03 -27.39 79.70
N VAL A 29 -5.82 -27.64 79.16
CA VAL A 29 -4.62 -27.96 79.95
C VAL A 29 -4.16 -26.76 80.78
N ALA A 30 -4.17 -25.56 80.21
CA ALA A 30 -3.76 -24.34 80.92
C ALA A 30 -4.72 -23.99 82.07
N LEU A 31 -6.03 -24.18 81.85
CA LEU A 31 -7.04 -23.98 82.90
C LEU A 31 -6.87 -24.98 84.05
N LEU A 32 -6.58 -26.26 83.74
CA LEU A 32 -6.41 -27.30 84.74
C LEU A 32 -5.15 -27.08 85.61
N CYS A 33 -4.03 -26.65 85.00
CA CYS A 33 -2.81 -26.27 85.72
C CYS A 33 -3.03 -25.07 86.65
N SER A 34 -3.78 -24.06 86.22
CA SER A 34 -4.09 -22.89 87.05
C SER A 34 -4.92 -23.27 88.29
N PHE A 35 -5.95 -24.11 88.13
CA PHE A 35 -6.76 -24.59 89.26
C PHE A 35 -5.94 -25.40 90.26
N LEU A 36 -5.04 -26.27 89.78
CA LEU A 36 -4.13 -27.04 90.64
C LEU A 36 -3.19 -26.15 91.45
N LEU A 37 -2.59 -25.12 90.82
CA LEU A 37 -1.70 -24.18 91.51
C LEU A 37 -2.41 -23.47 92.67
N HIS A 38 -3.64 -22.99 92.44
CA HIS A 38 -4.40 -22.28 93.46
C HIS A 38 -4.82 -23.20 94.62
N ALA A 39 -5.15 -24.47 94.34
CA ALA A 39 -5.48 -25.44 95.38
C ALA A 39 -4.28 -25.72 96.31
N VAL A 40 -3.06 -25.79 95.77
CA VAL A 40 -1.84 -25.97 96.56
C VAL A 40 -1.56 -24.74 97.45
N LEU A 41 -1.72 -23.53 96.91
CA LEU A 41 -1.51 -22.29 97.66
C LEU A 41 -2.47 -22.18 98.85
N ALA A 42 -3.74 -22.54 98.64
CA ALA A 42 -4.76 -22.53 99.70
C ALA A 42 -4.43 -23.52 100.83
N ALA A 43 -3.88 -24.70 100.50
CA ALA A 43 -3.47 -25.70 101.48
C ALA A 43 -2.30 -25.22 102.35
N VAL A 44 -1.30 -24.52 101.76
CA VAL A 44 -0.13 -24.00 102.50
C VAL A 44 -0.54 -22.91 103.50
N LEU A 45 -1.44 -22.00 103.10
CA LEU A 45 -1.94 -20.95 103.99
C LEU A 45 -2.70 -21.50 105.21
N MET A 46 -3.48 -22.58 105.02
CA MET A 46 -4.24 -23.19 106.11
C MET A 46 -3.34 -23.82 107.19
N VAL A 47 -2.16 -24.33 106.81
CA VAL A 47 -1.17 -24.88 107.76
C VAL A 47 -0.45 -23.78 108.55
N SER A 48 -0.28 -22.58 107.97
CA SER A 48 0.46 -21.48 108.61
C SER A 48 -0.33 -20.77 109.73
N VAL A 49 -1.66 -20.86 109.76
CA VAL A 49 -2.50 -20.17 110.77
C VAL A 49 -2.58 -20.95 112.09
N MET A 50 -2.18 -22.22 112.10
CA MET A 50 -2.40 -23.12 113.25
C MET A 50 -1.20 -23.24 114.21
N ARG A 51 -0.18 -22.38 114.10
CA ARG A 51 1.06 -22.54 114.87
C ARG A 51 1.56 -21.23 115.49
N ASP A 52 1.20 -21.00 116.75
CA ASP A 52 1.94 -20.17 117.72
C ASP A 52 1.67 -20.68 119.15
N PRO A 53 2.70 -20.82 120.02
CA PRO A 53 2.51 -20.80 121.46
C PRO A 53 3.03 -19.50 122.11
N PRO A 54 2.47 -19.07 123.26
CA PRO A 54 2.69 -17.76 123.85
C PRO A 54 3.86 -17.73 124.84
N PHE A 55 4.46 -16.54 125.00
CA PHE A 55 5.43 -16.21 126.05
C PHE A 55 4.70 -15.98 127.39
N ASP A 56 5.12 -16.69 128.44
CA ASP A 56 4.75 -16.43 129.83
C ASP A 56 5.83 -15.63 130.54
N GLY A 57 5.41 -14.56 131.22
CA GLY A 57 6.22 -13.75 132.12
C GLY A 57 5.84 -13.92 133.59
N ALA A 58 6.74 -13.39 134.45
CA ALA A 58 6.61 -13.08 135.89
C ALA A 58 6.89 -14.24 136.89
N PRO A 59 7.09 -13.97 138.20
CA PRO A 59 7.65 -12.79 138.93
C PRO A 59 8.69 -13.18 140.02
N PRO A 60 9.29 -12.21 140.76
CA PRO A 60 10.35 -12.47 141.76
C PRO A 60 9.80 -12.73 143.17
N ALA A 61 10.49 -13.57 143.96
CA ALA A 61 10.12 -13.86 145.35
C ALA A 61 11.29 -13.68 146.34
N GLN A 62 11.23 -12.54 147.03
CA GLN A 62 11.39 -12.33 148.48
C GLN A 62 12.73 -12.68 149.17
N VAL A 63 13.36 -11.60 149.64
CA VAL A 63 14.54 -11.51 150.52
C VAL A 63 14.12 -11.72 151.98
N ALA A 64 14.87 -12.54 152.71
CA ALA A 64 14.90 -12.60 154.17
C ALA A 64 16.25 -12.05 154.66
N ILE A 65 16.19 -11.27 155.74
CA ILE A 65 17.20 -10.34 156.24
C ILE A 65 18.19 -11.06 157.16
N GLU A 66 19.49 -10.84 156.93
CA GLU A 66 20.54 -11.06 157.93
C GLU A 66 21.55 -9.89 157.86
N ALA A 67 21.73 -9.23 159.00
CA ALA A 67 22.38 -7.92 159.12
C ALA A 67 23.87 -8.06 159.48
N THR A 68 24.72 -7.29 158.82
CA THR A 68 26.11 -7.04 159.22
C THR A 68 26.43 -5.55 159.12
N VAL A 69 27.11 -5.03 160.14
CA VAL A 69 27.60 -3.65 160.21
C VAL A 69 28.77 -3.53 159.23
N VAL A 70 28.58 -2.74 158.17
CA VAL A 70 29.60 -2.51 157.13
C VAL A 70 30.38 -1.23 157.44
N ASP A 71 31.70 -1.34 157.38
CA ASP A 71 32.67 -0.27 157.58
C ASP A 71 32.65 0.71 156.38
N SER A 72 32.22 1.94 156.63
CA SER A 72 31.98 3.00 155.64
C SER A 72 33.20 3.38 154.77
N SER A 73 34.42 3.03 155.18
CA SER A 73 35.65 3.38 154.46
C SER A 73 35.98 2.46 153.27
N ARG A 74 35.53 1.20 153.29
CA ARG A 74 35.75 0.24 152.18
C ARG A 74 34.72 0.39 151.05
N ILE A 75 33.52 0.87 151.38
CA ILE A 75 32.45 1.13 150.39
C ILE A 75 32.88 2.27 149.45
N GLU A 76 33.47 3.36 149.95
CA GLU A 76 33.91 4.48 149.11
C GLU A 76 35.04 4.11 148.14
N GLU A 77 35.89 3.15 148.50
CA GLU A 77 36.95 2.63 147.63
C GLU A 77 36.40 1.67 146.58
N GLU A 78 35.52 0.73 146.97
CA GLU A 78 34.79 -0.12 146.02
C GLU A 78 33.89 0.69 145.08
N MET A 79 33.23 1.73 145.57
CA MET A 79 32.37 2.61 144.77
C MET A 79 33.20 3.41 143.76
N ARG A 80 34.39 3.92 144.13
CA ARG A 80 35.30 4.56 143.18
C ARG A 80 35.84 3.59 142.13
N LEU A 81 36.12 2.33 142.51
CA LEU A 81 36.55 1.29 141.57
C LEU A 81 35.42 0.90 140.61
N LEU A 82 34.19 0.80 141.10
CA LEU A 82 32.98 0.55 140.30
C LEU A 82 32.67 1.72 139.35
N GLU A 83 32.71 2.96 139.84
CA GLU A 83 32.53 4.17 139.01
C GLU A 83 33.59 4.26 137.91
N ALA A 84 34.85 3.92 138.21
CA ALA A 84 35.92 3.89 137.22
C ALA A 84 35.72 2.77 136.18
N ALA A 85 35.23 1.60 136.60
CA ALA A 85 34.90 0.49 135.71
C ALA A 85 33.70 0.81 134.82
N GLU A 86 32.65 1.43 135.37
CA GLU A 86 31.46 1.88 134.62
C GLU A 86 31.81 2.98 133.61
N GLN A 87 32.70 3.92 133.98
CA GLN A 87 33.23 4.91 133.04
C GLN A 87 34.04 4.27 131.91
N GLN A 88 34.84 3.24 132.22
CA GLN A 88 35.59 2.51 131.20
C GLN A 88 34.65 1.74 130.26
N GLU A 89 33.66 1.03 130.80
CA GLU A 89 32.66 0.32 130.00
C GLU A 89 31.84 1.29 129.11
N THR A 90 31.49 2.46 129.64
CA THR A 90 30.79 3.50 128.87
C THR A 90 31.66 4.02 127.72
N ARG A 91 32.95 4.28 127.96
CA ARG A 91 33.90 4.70 126.91
C ARG A 91 34.10 3.61 125.86
N GLU A 92 34.16 2.34 126.27
CA GLU A 92 34.28 1.20 125.35
C GLU A 92 33.01 1.05 124.49
N ARG A 93 31.82 1.20 125.09
CA ARG A 93 30.54 1.20 124.36
C ARG A 93 30.40 2.39 123.42
N GLU A 94 30.85 3.57 123.82
CA GLU A 94 30.87 4.77 122.97
C GLU A 94 31.83 4.59 121.78
N ALA A 95 33.03 4.05 122.03
CA ALA A 95 34.01 3.75 120.98
C ALA A 95 33.53 2.63 120.03
N GLU A 96 32.82 1.62 120.54
CA GLU A 96 32.20 0.57 119.72
C GLU A 96 31.04 1.15 118.88
N ALA A 97 30.19 1.99 119.48
CA ALA A 97 29.11 2.66 118.78
C ALA A 97 29.63 3.63 117.70
N GLU A 98 30.74 4.32 117.95
CA GLU A 98 31.41 5.18 116.97
C GLU A 98 31.96 4.36 115.80
N ARG A 99 32.68 3.26 116.07
CA ARG A 99 33.16 2.33 115.01
C ARG A 99 32.02 1.75 114.17
N LEU A 100 30.91 1.37 114.81
CA LEU A 100 29.73 0.85 114.10
C LEU A 100 29.07 1.94 113.24
N ARG A 101 29.04 3.20 113.70
CA ARG A 101 28.58 4.35 112.90
C ARG A 101 29.49 4.59 111.70
N GLU A 102 30.80 4.61 111.89
CA GLU A 102 31.77 4.75 110.79
C GLU A 102 31.64 3.61 109.77
N GLN A 103 31.51 2.36 110.21
CA GLN A 103 31.28 1.22 109.32
C GLN A 103 29.94 1.33 108.58
N ALA A 104 28.89 1.79 109.25
CA ALA A 104 27.58 2.00 108.62
C ALA A 104 27.60 3.15 107.61
N GLU A 105 28.34 4.23 107.88
CA GLU A 105 28.55 5.35 106.94
C GLU A 105 29.39 4.93 105.73
N GLN A 106 30.47 4.16 105.94
CA GLN A 106 31.28 3.59 104.85
C GLN A 106 30.48 2.60 104.00
N ALA A 107 29.64 1.75 104.62
CA ALA A 107 28.76 0.86 103.88
C ALA A 107 27.71 1.65 103.06
N ARG A 108 27.15 2.73 103.61
CA ARG A 108 26.21 3.60 102.91
C ARG A 108 26.88 4.35 101.75
N SER A 109 28.10 4.87 101.93
CA SER A 109 28.82 5.56 100.86
C SER A 109 29.22 4.60 99.74
N ALA A 110 29.69 3.39 100.07
CA ALA A 110 29.99 2.34 99.10
C ALA A 110 28.73 1.92 98.32
N GLN A 111 27.58 1.76 99.00
CA GLN A 111 26.31 1.48 98.33
C GLN A 111 25.86 2.61 97.40
N GLN A 112 26.02 3.87 97.80
CA GLN A 112 25.69 5.02 96.96
C GLN A 112 26.60 5.12 95.73
N GLU A 113 27.90 4.86 95.88
CA GLU A 113 28.85 4.84 94.76
C GLU A 113 28.53 3.71 93.78
N GLU A 114 28.23 2.51 94.29
CA GLU A 114 27.81 1.39 93.46
C GLU A 114 26.48 1.67 92.74
N GLN A 115 25.52 2.30 93.42
CA GLN A 115 24.27 2.70 92.80
C GLN A 115 24.45 3.74 91.69
N ARG A 116 25.31 4.76 91.90
CA ARG A 116 25.67 5.74 90.85
C ARG A 116 26.36 5.08 89.67
N ARG A 117 27.26 4.13 89.93
CA ARG A 117 27.96 3.38 88.88
C ARG A 117 27.00 2.52 88.04
N LEU A 118 26.01 1.89 88.68
CA LEU A 118 24.97 1.13 87.99
C LEU A 118 24.03 2.02 87.17
N GLU A 119 23.68 3.20 87.70
CA GLU A 119 22.90 4.21 86.98
C GLU A 119 23.66 4.74 85.76
N GLU A 120 24.93 5.11 85.91
CA GLU A 120 25.77 5.55 84.80
C GLU A 120 25.94 4.46 83.73
N LEU A 121 26.15 3.20 84.13
CA LEU A 121 26.24 2.08 83.19
C LEU A 121 24.91 1.85 82.45
N ARG A 122 23.78 2.04 83.13
CA ARG A 122 22.46 1.96 82.53
C ARG A 122 22.26 3.07 81.50
N ASP A 123 22.59 4.31 81.85
CA ASP A 123 22.49 5.45 80.95
C ASP A 123 23.40 5.30 79.72
N GLN A 124 24.63 4.82 79.92
CA GLN A 124 25.55 4.49 78.82
C GLN A 124 24.98 3.40 77.90
N ARG A 125 24.35 2.36 78.46
CA ARG A 125 23.73 1.29 77.68
C ARG A 125 22.48 1.77 76.93
N GLU A 126 21.63 2.57 77.55
CA GLU A 126 20.46 3.17 76.91
C GLU A 126 20.88 4.11 75.78
N ALA A 127 21.90 4.97 76.00
CA ALA A 127 22.46 5.83 74.96
C ALA A 127 23.10 5.03 73.80
N ALA A 128 23.81 3.92 74.10
CA ALA A 128 24.38 3.05 73.08
C ALA A 128 23.30 2.35 72.23
N VAL A 129 22.23 1.87 72.86
CA VAL A 129 21.08 1.27 72.16
C VAL A 129 20.35 2.31 71.31
N ALA A 130 20.12 3.52 71.83
CA ALA A 130 19.49 4.60 71.08
C ALA A 130 20.33 5.03 69.87
N SER A 131 21.65 5.14 70.02
CA SER A 131 22.58 5.45 68.93
C SER A 131 22.59 4.36 67.85
N GLU A 132 22.60 3.08 68.26
CA GLU A 132 22.52 1.96 67.32
C GLU A 132 21.16 1.93 66.61
N GLN A 133 20.05 2.16 67.31
CA GLN A 133 18.72 2.28 66.69
C GLN A 133 18.68 3.42 65.67
N GLN A 134 19.20 4.60 66.01
CA GLN A 134 19.25 5.73 65.10
C GLN A 134 20.12 5.43 63.86
N ARG A 135 21.24 4.72 64.03
CA ARG A 135 22.09 4.26 62.92
C ARG A 135 21.36 3.27 62.03
N GLN A 136 20.63 2.31 62.61
CA GLN A 136 19.83 1.34 61.86
C GLN A 136 18.69 2.02 61.09
N GLU A 137 18.01 2.99 61.70
CA GLU A 137 16.98 3.79 61.03
C GLU A 137 17.54 4.61 59.87
N GLN A 138 18.70 5.25 60.05
CA GLN A 138 19.38 5.98 58.98
C GLN A 138 19.79 5.05 57.82
N LEU A 139 20.34 3.87 58.11
CA LEU A 139 20.69 2.88 57.10
C LEU A 139 19.45 2.34 56.38
N ALA A 140 18.36 2.10 57.11
CA ALA A 140 17.09 1.65 56.52
C ALA A 140 16.46 2.75 55.65
N ALA A 141 16.51 4.01 56.08
CA ALA A 141 16.05 5.15 55.30
C ALA A 141 16.89 5.34 54.03
N GLN A 142 18.22 5.21 54.14
CA GLN A 142 19.12 5.31 52.99
C GLN A 142 18.89 4.18 51.98
N ARG A 143 18.76 2.93 52.45
CA ARG A 143 18.43 1.79 51.57
C ARG A 143 17.10 1.99 50.84
N ARG A 144 16.06 2.49 51.53
CA ARG A 144 14.77 2.79 50.89
C ARG A 144 14.90 3.90 49.84
N ALA A 145 15.67 4.94 50.12
CA ALA A 145 15.92 6.02 49.18
C ALA A 145 16.71 5.54 47.94
N ASP A 146 17.73 4.70 48.13
CA ASP A 146 18.52 4.11 47.05
C ASP A 146 17.67 3.15 46.20
N GLU A 147 16.85 2.29 46.83
CA GLU A 147 15.91 1.40 46.13
C GLU A 147 14.85 2.17 45.34
N GLU A 148 14.33 3.28 45.88
CA GLU A 148 13.38 4.13 45.15
C GLU A 148 14.04 4.86 43.98
N ALA A 149 15.27 5.35 44.15
CA ALA A 149 16.04 5.99 43.10
C ALA A 149 16.37 5.00 41.96
N GLU A 150 16.81 3.79 42.29
CA GLU A 150 17.05 2.72 41.31
C GLU A 150 15.77 2.29 40.59
N ARG A 151 14.63 2.17 41.30
CA ARG A 151 13.34 1.90 40.66
C ARG A 151 12.91 3.00 39.69
N LYS A 152 13.11 4.27 40.05
CA LYS A 152 12.81 5.40 39.15
C LYS A 152 13.70 5.39 37.92
N ARG A 153 15.00 5.17 38.07
CA ARG A 153 15.94 5.04 36.95
C ARG A 153 15.60 3.87 36.03
N ALA A 154 15.24 2.71 36.60
CA ALA A 154 14.83 1.55 35.83
C ALA A 154 13.53 1.81 35.04
N ALA A 155 12.54 2.46 35.66
CA ALA A 155 11.29 2.83 35.00
C ALA A 155 11.52 3.87 33.88
N GLU A 156 12.36 4.88 34.10
CA GLU A 156 12.71 5.90 33.11
C GLU A 156 13.47 5.29 31.91
N GLN A 157 14.38 4.34 32.18
CA GLN A 157 15.10 3.61 31.14
C GLN A 157 14.16 2.71 30.31
N GLU A 158 13.23 2.01 30.96
CA GLU A 158 12.22 1.19 30.27
C GLU A 158 11.29 2.04 29.41
N GLU A 159 10.87 3.22 29.90
CA GLU A 159 10.05 4.17 29.14
C GLU A 159 10.80 4.72 27.92
N LEU A 160 12.08 5.10 28.08
CA LEU A 160 12.92 5.57 26.97
C LEU A 160 13.15 4.48 25.91
N GLU A 161 13.41 3.23 26.33
CA GLU A 161 13.58 2.10 25.42
C GLU A 161 12.27 1.78 24.68
N ALA A 162 11.12 1.83 25.38
CA ALA A 162 9.81 1.66 24.76
C ALA A 162 9.50 2.77 23.74
N GLU A 163 9.84 4.02 24.04
CA GLU A 163 9.66 5.16 23.13
C GLU A 163 10.56 5.02 21.88
N GLN A 164 11.84 4.68 22.06
CA GLN A 164 12.76 4.44 20.94
C GLN A 164 12.30 3.29 20.05
N MET A 165 11.81 2.20 20.64
CA MET A 165 11.29 1.06 19.86
C MET A 165 10.01 1.44 19.12
N ALA A 166 9.11 2.21 19.74
CA ALA A 166 7.90 2.72 19.09
C ALA A 166 8.23 3.67 17.94
N GLU A 167 9.21 4.57 18.10
CA GLU A 167 9.66 5.46 17.03
C GLU A 167 10.32 4.67 15.88
N ALA A 168 11.21 3.72 16.19
CA ALA A 168 11.85 2.88 15.19
C ALA A 168 10.82 2.06 14.38
N LEU A 169 9.76 1.56 15.02
CA LEU A 169 8.65 0.88 14.34
C LEU A 169 7.90 1.84 13.42
N ARG A 170 7.56 3.06 13.88
CA ARG A 170 6.88 4.07 13.04
C ARG A 170 7.73 4.46 11.83
N GLN A 171 9.03 4.71 12.01
CA GLN A 171 9.94 5.03 10.91
C GLN A 171 10.07 3.87 9.91
N ARG A 172 10.08 2.62 10.39
CA ARG A 172 10.09 1.44 9.53
C ARG A 172 8.78 1.29 8.74
N GLU A 173 7.63 1.48 9.38
CA GLU A 173 6.34 1.44 8.69
C GLU A 173 6.20 2.57 7.66
N GLU A 174 6.64 3.78 7.99
CA GLU A 174 6.59 4.91 7.08
C GLU A 174 7.53 4.72 5.88
N SER A 175 8.76 4.26 6.12
CA SER A 175 9.69 3.93 5.01
C SER A 175 9.17 2.81 4.12
N GLN A 176 8.54 1.77 4.70
CA GLN A 176 7.88 0.71 3.93
C GLN A 176 6.71 1.24 3.11
N ARG A 177 5.85 2.11 3.68
CA ARG A 177 4.75 2.74 2.94
C ARG A 177 5.26 3.60 1.79
N ARG A 178 6.27 4.44 2.02
CA ARG A 178 6.88 5.26 0.96
C ARG A 178 7.51 4.40 -0.14
N GLN A 179 8.16 3.29 0.23
CA GLN A 179 8.75 2.38 -0.75
C GLN A 179 7.69 1.66 -1.59
N GLU A 180 6.58 1.24 -0.96
CA GLU A 180 5.45 0.63 -1.64
C GLU A 180 4.72 1.62 -2.54
N GLU A 181 4.46 2.85 -2.07
CA GLU A 181 3.89 3.92 -2.89
C GLU A 181 4.77 4.25 -4.10
N LEU A 182 6.09 4.32 -3.92
CA LEU A 182 7.02 4.54 -5.03
C LEU A 182 7.00 3.38 -6.03
N ARG A 183 6.93 2.13 -5.56
CA ARG A 183 6.79 0.96 -6.45
C ARG A 183 5.49 1.00 -7.23
N GLN A 184 4.37 1.29 -6.56
CA GLN A 184 3.06 1.42 -7.22
C GLN A 184 3.05 2.56 -8.24
N GLN A 185 3.68 3.70 -7.94
CA GLN A 185 3.82 4.79 -8.91
C GLN A 185 4.66 4.37 -10.12
N GLN A 186 5.79 3.70 -9.91
CA GLN A 186 6.63 3.20 -11.00
C GLN A 186 5.94 2.13 -11.85
N GLU A 187 5.19 1.21 -11.24
CA GLU A 187 4.41 0.21 -11.96
C GLU A 187 3.25 0.84 -12.74
N ALA A 188 2.53 1.79 -12.14
CA ALA A 188 1.46 2.54 -12.82
C ALA A 188 1.99 3.38 -13.99
N GLU A 189 3.15 4.02 -13.82
CA GLU A 189 3.82 4.76 -14.90
C GLU A 189 4.28 3.84 -16.02
N ARG A 190 4.90 2.70 -15.70
CA ARG A 190 5.28 1.69 -16.70
C ARG A 190 4.07 1.16 -17.45
N ALA A 191 3.00 0.78 -16.76
CA ALA A 191 1.77 0.30 -17.38
C ALA A 191 1.15 1.38 -18.30
N ARG A 192 1.20 2.65 -17.90
CA ARG A 192 0.73 3.76 -18.75
C ARG A 192 1.59 3.96 -20.00
N LEU A 193 2.91 3.85 -19.87
CA LEU A 193 3.84 3.96 -21.01
C LEU A 193 3.69 2.78 -21.98
N GLU A 194 3.56 1.56 -21.46
CA GLU A 194 3.30 0.35 -22.27
C GLU A 194 1.96 0.44 -23.01
N GLU A 195 0.90 0.90 -22.35
CA GLU A 195 -0.40 1.12 -22.98
C GLU A 195 -0.31 2.18 -24.08
N LEU A 196 0.37 3.30 -23.82
CA LEU A 196 0.57 4.35 -24.82
C LEU A 196 1.38 3.85 -26.02
N GLU A 197 2.42 3.04 -25.79
CA GLU A 197 3.21 2.42 -26.85
C GLU A 197 2.37 1.43 -27.66
N ARG A 198 1.54 0.61 -27.00
CA ARG A 198 0.61 -0.30 -27.67
C ARG A 198 -0.37 0.47 -28.55
N GLN A 199 -1.00 1.51 -28.03
CA GLN A 199 -1.93 2.35 -28.78
C GLN A 199 -1.27 3.00 -29.99
N ARG A 200 -0.04 3.51 -29.84
CA ARG A 200 0.74 4.05 -30.96
C ARG A 200 1.03 3.00 -32.03
N LYS A 201 1.45 1.79 -31.64
CA LYS A 201 1.70 0.69 -32.57
C LYS A 201 0.42 0.22 -33.28
N GLU A 202 -0.70 0.16 -32.57
CA GLU A 202 -2.00 -0.19 -33.15
C GLU A 202 -2.50 0.87 -34.14
N GLU A 203 -2.33 2.16 -33.80
CA GLU A 203 -2.68 3.27 -34.69
C GLU A 203 -1.78 3.30 -35.93
N GLU A 204 -0.46 3.15 -35.76
CA GLU A 204 0.50 3.06 -36.86
C GLU A 204 0.19 1.88 -37.78
N ALA A 205 -0.09 0.70 -37.22
CA ALA A 205 -0.49 -0.47 -37.99
C ALA A 205 -1.84 -0.27 -38.70
N ARG A 206 -2.79 0.46 -38.10
CA ARG A 206 -4.07 0.80 -38.74
C ARG A 206 -3.86 1.75 -39.91
N LEU A 207 -3.02 2.79 -39.74
CA LEU A 207 -2.70 3.74 -40.80
C LEU A 207 -1.93 3.07 -41.95
N ALA A 208 -0.99 2.18 -41.65
CA ALA A 208 -0.26 1.40 -42.65
C ALA A 208 -1.20 0.52 -43.48
N ARG A 209 -2.14 -0.20 -42.84
CA ARG A 209 -3.15 -1.01 -43.55
C ARG A 209 -4.06 -0.15 -44.43
N LEU A 210 -4.52 1.00 -43.94
CA LEU A 210 -5.37 1.90 -44.71
C LEU A 210 -4.64 2.47 -45.93
N GLU A 211 -3.35 2.79 -45.80
CA GLU A 211 -2.53 3.25 -46.91
C GLU A 211 -2.28 2.13 -47.94
N GLU A 212 -2.01 0.89 -47.49
CA GLU A 212 -1.87 -0.28 -48.37
C GLU A 212 -3.17 -0.56 -49.15
N GLU A 213 -4.32 -0.56 -48.47
CA GLU A 213 -5.64 -0.70 -49.11
C GLU A 213 -5.90 0.41 -50.14
N ARG A 214 -5.52 1.66 -49.83
CA ARG A 214 -5.66 2.78 -50.77
C ARG A 214 -4.78 2.60 -52.00
N GLN A 215 -3.52 2.18 -51.82
CA GLN A 215 -2.59 1.93 -52.92
C GLN A 215 -3.05 0.76 -53.79
N GLU A 216 -3.58 -0.31 -53.19
CA GLU A 216 -4.16 -1.42 -53.93
C GLU A 216 -5.40 -0.98 -54.73
N GLN A 217 -6.31 -0.22 -54.12
CA GLN A 217 -7.47 0.32 -54.83
C GLN A 217 -7.06 1.23 -56.00
N GLU A 218 -6.07 2.09 -55.80
CA GLU A 218 -5.57 2.96 -56.88
C GLU A 218 -4.93 2.14 -58.01
N ARG A 219 -4.15 1.11 -57.69
CA ARG A 219 -3.58 0.19 -58.67
C ARG A 219 -4.67 -0.51 -59.48
N LEU A 220 -5.68 -1.07 -58.82
CA LEU A 220 -6.80 -1.74 -59.47
C LEU A 220 -7.62 -0.78 -60.35
N GLN A 221 -7.80 0.48 -59.92
CA GLN A 221 -8.47 1.50 -60.73
C GLN A 221 -7.66 1.84 -61.99
N ARG A 222 -6.35 2.03 -61.86
CA ARG A 222 -5.46 2.29 -63.01
C ARG A 222 -5.45 1.12 -63.99
N GLU A 223 -5.33 -0.11 -63.50
CA GLU A 223 -5.39 -1.32 -64.34
C GLU A 223 -6.74 -1.43 -65.07
N ALA A 224 -7.85 -1.13 -64.39
CA ALA A 224 -9.18 -1.14 -65.01
C ALA A 224 -9.36 -0.02 -66.05
N GLU A 225 -8.80 1.16 -65.81
CA GLU A 225 -8.83 2.28 -66.77
C GLU A 225 -7.97 1.97 -68.01
N GLU A 226 -6.77 1.43 -67.82
CA GLU A 226 -5.89 1.01 -68.91
C GLU A 226 -6.53 -0.10 -69.75
N ALA A 227 -7.12 -1.12 -69.11
CA ALA A 227 -7.85 -2.17 -69.82
C ALA A 227 -9.03 -1.62 -70.64
N ARG A 228 -9.75 -0.62 -70.12
CA ARG A 228 -10.82 0.06 -70.86
C ARG A 228 -10.29 0.86 -72.04
N ALA A 229 -9.16 1.57 -71.87
CA ALA A 229 -8.54 2.33 -72.93
C ALA A 229 -8.04 1.43 -74.08
N ILE A 230 -7.41 0.30 -73.74
CA ILE A 230 -6.98 -0.71 -74.72
C ILE A 230 -8.19 -1.28 -75.46
N ALA A 231 -9.25 -1.69 -74.74
CA ALA A 231 -10.46 -2.22 -75.37
C ALA A 231 -11.15 -1.22 -76.30
N GLN A 232 -11.15 0.08 -75.95
CA GLN A 232 -11.67 1.14 -76.82
C GLN A 232 -10.83 1.33 -78.08
N LEU A 233 -9.50 1.31 -77.96
CA LEU A 233 -8.59 1.42 -79.10
C LEU A 233 -8.74 0.22 -80.05
N GLU A 234 -8.81 -1.00 -79.52
CA GLU A 234 -9.04 -2.21 -80.31
C GLU A 234 -10.39 -2.20 -81.03
N ALA A 235 -11.44 -1.71 -80.36
CA ALA A 235 -12.76 -1.57 -80.98
C ALA A 235 -12.74 -0.55 -82.14
N ALA A 236 -12.10 0.61 -81.94
CA ALA A 236 -11.96 1.63 -82.98
C ALA A 236 -11.14 1.11 -84.18
N MET A 237 -10.02 0.43 -83.91
CA MET A 237 -9.20 -0.17 -84.97
C MET A 237 -9.95 -1.24 -85.76
N ARG A 238 -10.76 -2.08 -85.09
CA ARG A 238 -11.59 -3.09 -85.74
C ARG A 238 -12.66 -2.46 -86.64
N GLU A 239 -13.27 -1.36 -86.19
CA GLU A 239 -14.26 -0.62 -86.99
C GLU A 239 -13.62 -0.01 -88.25
N GLU A 240 -12.45 0.61 -88.11
CA GLU A 240 -11.69 1.18 -89.22
C GLU A 240 -11.31 0.10 -90.25
N LEU A 241 -10.73 -1.02 -89.79
CA LEU A 241 -10.37 -2.13 -90.68
C LEU A 241 -11.60 -2.71 -91.38
N ALA A 242 -12.74 -2.85 -90.68
CA ALA A 242 -13.97 -3.33 -91.29
C ALA A 242 -14.53 -2.34 -92.33
N ALA A 243 -14.40 -1.03 -92.10
CA ALA A 243 -14.79 0.00 -93.06
C ALA A 243 -13.88 -0.02 -94.30
N GLU A 244 -12.57 -0.17 -94.12
CA GLU A 244 -11.61 -0.30 -95.21
C GLU A 244 -11.84 -1.57 -96.04
N GLN A 245 -12.07 -2.71 -95.39
CA GLN A 245 -12.42 -3.96 -96.07
C GLN A 245 -13.68 -3.81 -96.92
N ARG A 246 -14.76 -3.20 -96.39
CA ARG A 246 -15.98 -2.93 -97.17
C ARG A 246 -15.69 -2.07 -98.41
N ARG A 247 -14.81 -1.06 -98.29
CA ARG A 247 -14.42 -0.24 -99.45
C ARG A 247 -13.65 -1.07 -100.48
N ASN A 248 -12.66 -1.84 -100.04
CA ASN A 248 -11.82 -2.65 -100.92
C ASN A 248 -12.63 -3.77 -101.61
N ASP A 249 -13.58 -4.40 -100.91
CA ASP A 249 -14.50 -5.39 -101.48
C ASP A 249 -15.41 -4.77 -102.54
N ALA A 250 -15.98 -3.60 -102.27
CA ALA A 250 -16.79 -2.87 -103.25
C ALA A 250 -15.96 -2.49 -104.49
N GLU A 251 -14.73 -2.01 -104.32
CA GLU A 251 -13.84 -1.67 -105.44
C GLU A 251 -13.43 -2.91 -106.25
N SER A 252 -13.09 -4.01 -105.59
CA SER A 252 -12.60 -5.25 -106.22
C SER A 252 -13.70 -6.13 -106.83
N SER A 253 -14.96 -5.96 -106.43
CA SER A 253 -16.12 -6.70 -106.95
C SER A 253 -16.45 -6.42 -108.44
N GLY A 254 -15.71 -5.52 -109.10
CA GLY A 254 -15.99 -5.11 -110.48
C GLY A 254 -17.16 -4.13 -110.61
N LEU A 255 -17.84 -3.80 -109.49
CA LEU A 255 -18.92 -2.82 -109.45
C LEU A 255 -18.45 -1.42 -109.86
N LEU A 256 -17.20 -1.04 -109.56
CA LEU A 256 -16.62 0.22 -110.03
C LEU A 256 -16.46 0.26 -111.56
N ALA A 257 -16.02 -0.85 -112.16
CA ALA A 257 -15.92 -0.97 -113.61
C ALA A 257 -17.31 -0.92 -114.27
N GLN A 258 -18.28 -1.67 -113.72
CA GLN A 258 -19.68 -1.62 -114.15
C GLN A 258 -20.25 -0.19 -114.06
N TYR A 259 -19.97 0.51 -112.96
CA TYR A 259 -20.39 1.88 -112.74
C TYR A 259 -19.81 2.84 -113.80
N LYS A 260 -18.50 2.75 -114.07
CA LYS A 260 -17.85 3.53 -115.14
C LYS A 260 -18.43 3.22 -116.52
N THR A 261 -18.75 1.96 -116.81
CA THR A 261 -19.43 1.56 -118.06
C THR A 261 -20.82 2.18 -118.18
N LEU A 262 -21.63 2.19 -117.12
CA LEU A 262 -22.96 2.82 -117.13
C LEU A 262 -22.86 4.32 -117.41
N ILE A 263 -21.87 5.00 -116.83
CA ILE A 263 -21.58 6.41 -117.11
C ILE A 263 -21.19 6.61 -118.57
N GLN A 264 -20.24 5.83 -119.09
CA GLN A 264 -19.79 5.90 -120.48
C GLN A 264 -20.98 5.70 -121.44
N GLN A 265 -21.82 4.69 -121.21
CA GLN A 265 -23.02 4.46 -122.00
C GLN A 265 -24.00 5.62 -121.96
N GLN A 266 -24.22 6.24 -120.78
CA GLN A 266 -25.08 7.41 -120.64
C GLN A 266 -24.53 8.62 -121.41
N ILE A 267 -23.21 8.84 -121.36
CA ILE A 267 -22.55 9.89 -122.14
C ILE A 267 -22.69 9.61 -123.64
N THR A 268 -22.42 8.38 -124.09
CA THR A 268 -22.52 7.98 -125.50
C THR A 268 -23.94 8.15 -126.04
N ARG A 269 -24.98 7.79 -125.27
CA ARG A 269 -26.40 8.02 -125.65
C ARG A 269 -26.74 9.49 -125.87
N ASN A 270 -26.04 10.41 -125.18
CA ASN A 270 -26.25 11.85 -125.27
C ASN A 270 -25.22 12.56 -126.16
N TRP A 271 -24.33 11.81 -126.81
CA TRP A 271 -23.28 12.36 -127.65
C TRP A 271 -23.75 12.54 -129.10
N ILE A 272 -23.49 13.72 -129.65
CA ILE A 272 -23.76 14.04 -131.04
C ILE A 272 -22.46 13.87 -131.79
N ARG A 273 -22.32 12.77 -132.53
CA ARG A 273 -21.09 12.40 -133.23
C ARG A 273 -20.77 13.40 -134.35
N PRO A 274 -19.67 14.17 -134.25
CA PRO A 274 -19.23 15.03 -135.35
C PRO A 274 -18.68 14.20 -136.52
N PRO A 275 -18.73 14.68 -137.77
CA PRO A 275 -18.17 13.98 -138.93
C PRO A 275 -16.65 13.71 -138.84
N SER A 276 -15.92 14.50 -138.04
CA SER A 276 -14.49 14.33 -137.79
C SER A 276 -14.14 13.29 -136.72
N ALA A 277 -15.14 12.67 -136.07
CA ALA A 277 -14.90 11.59 -135.12
C ALA A 277 -14.60 10.27 -135.85
N GLY A 278 -13.34 9.84 -135.79
CA GLY A 278 -12.91 8.53 -136.29
C GLY A 278 -13.42 7.35 -135.46
N PRO A 279 -13.30 6.11 -135.97
CA PRO A 279 -13.75 4.90 -135.27
C PRO A 279 -12.91 4.57 -134.02
N ASP A 280 -11.65 5.01 -133.97
CA ASP A 280 -10.73 4.76 -132.84
C ASP A 280 -10.67 5.95 -131.86
N LEU A 281 -11.75 6.73 -131.74
CA LEU A 281 -11.80 7.90 -130.87
C LEU A 281 -11.68 7.49 -129.40
N GLU A 282 -10.67 8.01 -128.71
CA GLU A 282 -10.41 7.78 -127.30
C GLU A 282 -10.04 9.09 -126.61
N CYS A 283 -10.82 9.48 -125.60
CA CYS A 283 -10.59 10.71 -124.83
C CYS A 283 -10.77 10.46 -123.33
N SER A 284 -9.78 10.83 -122.52
CA SER A 284 -9.89 10.82 -121.05
C SER A 284 -10.71 12.02 -120.61
N VAL A 285 -11.83 11.78 -119.93
CA VAL A 285 -12.73 12.84 -119.46
C VAL A 285 -12.78 12.80 -117.93
N GLN A 286 -12.37 13.91 -117.32
CA GLN A 286 -12.54 14.13 -115.90
C GLN A 286 -13.90 14.79 -115.65
N VAL A 287 -14.77 14.10 -114.91
CA VAL A 287 -16.12 14.54 -114.57
C VAL A 287 -16.19 14.80 -113.08
N THR A 288 -16.60 16.01 -112.69
CA THR A 288 -16.89 16.35 -111.30
C THR A 288 -18.40 16.31 -111.09
N GLN A 289 -18.85 15.49 -110.14
CA GLN A 289 -20.28 15.29 -109.83
C GLN A 289 -20.56 15.44 -108.33
N ILE A 290 -21.80 15.72 -107.97
CA ILE A 290 -22.27 15.69 -106.57
C ILE A 290 -23.02 14.37 -106.28
N PRO A 291 -23.29 14.00 -105.00
CA PRO A 291 -23.90 12.71 -104.65
C PRO A 291 -25.25 12.39 -105.31
N SER A 292 -25.96 13.39 -105.85
CA SER A 292 -27.20 13.20 -106.62
C SER A 292 -26.96 12.77 -108.09
N GLY A 293 -25.71 12.68 -108.54
CA GLY A 293 -25.33 12.37 -109.92
C GLY A 293 -25.26 13.60 -110.83
N GLU A 294 -25.58 14.81 -110.34
CA GLU A 294 -25.49 16.03 -111.14
C GLU A 294 -24.04 16.39 -111.48
N VAL A 295 -23.79 16.69 -112.75
CA VAL A 295 -22.46 17.10 -113.25
C VAL A 295 -22.26 18.59 -112.99
N VAL A 296 -21.23 18.92 -112.22
CA VAL A 296 -20.86 20.32 -111.89
C VAL A 296 -19.59 20.80 -112.60
N GLY A 297 -18.85 19.89 -113.24
CA GLY A 297 -17.66 20.25 -114.02
C GLY A 297 -17.20 19.13 -114.93
N VAL A 298 -16.66 19.51 -116.09
CA VAL A 298 -16.10 18.59 -117.08
C VAL A 298 -14.78 19.15 -117.60
N ARG A 299 -13.76 18.29 -117.70
CA ARG A 299 -12.48 18.62 -118.33
C ARG A 299 -12.03 17.43 -119.17
N VAL A 300 -11.81 17.67 -120.47
CA VAL A 300 -11.22 16.65 -121.36
C VAL A 300 -9.70 16.74 -121.27
N GLY A 301 -9.06 15.62 -120.97
CA GLY A 301 -7.61 15.44 -120.91
C GLY A 301 -7.04 14.98 -122.25
N ALA A 302 -6.20 13.94 -122.23
CA ALA A 302 -5.64 13.34 -123.44
C ALA A 302 -6.77 12.83 -124.35
N CYS A 303 -6.78 13.28 -125.60
CA CYS A 303 -7.83 13.00 -126.58
C CYS A 303 -7.23 13.01 -127.98
N ASN A 304 -7.53 12.00 -128.78
CA ASN A 304 -7.07 11.89 -130.18
C ASN A 304 -8.05 12.53 -131.20
N GLY A 305 -9.12 13.16 -130.71
CA GLY A 305 -10.07 13.94 -131.52
C GLY A 305 -9.66 15.40 -131.73
N ASP A 306 -10.28 16.04 -132.72
CA ASP A 306 -10.11 17.48 -132.94
C ASP A 306 -10.90 18.33 -131.91
N ALA A 307 -10.74 19.66 -131.96
CA ALA A 307 -11.42 20.55 -131.03
C ALA A 307 -12.95 20.51 -131.15
N ALA A 308 -13.52 20.11 -132.30
CA ALA A 308 -14.97 19.98 -132.47
C ALA A 308 -15.47 18.72 -131.76
N VAL A 309 -14.72 17.62 -131.83
CA VAL A 309 -14.97 16.38 -131.10
C VAL A 309 -14.88 16.60 -129.60
N ILE A 310 -13.82 17.25 -129.11
CA ILE A 310 -13.66 17.58 -127.68
C ILE A 310 -14.86 18.38 -127.15
N ARG A 311 -15.26 19.47 -127.83
CA ARG A 311 -16.42 20.28 -127.43
C ARG A 311 -17.73 19.48 -127.45
N SER A 312 -17.88 18.55 -128.40
CA SER A 312 -19.07 17.71 -128.47
C SER A 312 -19.12 16.71 -127.30
N ILE A 313 -17.97 16.16 -126.90
CA ILE A 313 -17.85 15.26 -125.73
C ILE A 313 -18.18 16.03 -124.45
N GLU A 314 -17.62 17.23 -124.25
CA GLU A 314 -17.94 18.06 -123.08
C GLU A 314 -19.44 18.35 -122.97
N ALA A 315 -20.06 18.75 -124.08
CA ALA A 315 -21.50 18.99 -124.14
C ALA A 315 -22.33 17.71 -123.88
N ALA A 316 -21.85 16.54 -124.32
CA ALA A 316 -22.52 15.27 -124.08
C ALA A 316 -22.49 14.86 -122.60
N VAL A 317 -21.39 15.12 -121.90
CA VAL A 317 -21.28 14.86 -120.46
C VAL A 317 -22.24 15.75 -119.67
N TYR A 318 -22.34 17.04 -120.00
CA TYR A 318 -23.34 17.91 -119.36
C TYR A 318 -24.78 17.48 -119.69
N ARG A 319 -25.07 17.05 -120.93
CA ARG A 319 -26.40 16.52 -121.31
C ARG A 319 -26.72 15.18 -120.62
N ALA A 320 -25.70 14.40 -120.30
CA ALA A 320 -25.85 13.14 -119.58
C ALA A 320 -26.22 13.32 -118.11
N SER A 321 -26.16 14.54 -117.57
CA SER A 321 -26.54 14.87 -116.19
C SER A 321 -28.06 14.70 -115.95
N PRO A 322 -28.49 14.08 -114.85
CA PRO A 322 -27.66 13.42 -113.83
C PRO A 322 -27.12 12.06 -114.33
N LEU A 323 -25.86 11.79 -114.00
CA LEU A 323 -25.23 10.49 -114.23
C LEU A 323 -25.89 9.41 -113.36
N PRO A 324 -25.85 8.12 -113.79
CA PRO A 324 -26.35 7.03 -112.96
C PRO A 324 -25.61 7.03 -111.61
N LEU A 325 -26.28 6.55 -110.55
CA LEU A 325 -25.65 6.39 -109.24
C LEU A 325 -24.90 5.05 -109.19
N PRO A 326 -23.82 4.93 -108.41
CA PRO A 326 -23.15 3.65 -108.24
C PRO A 326 -24.07 2.66 -107.52
N PRO A 327 -23.95 1.36 -107.81
CA PRO A 327 -24.75 0.32 -107.14
C PRO A 327 -24.48 0.25 -105.64
N ASP A 328 -23.30 0.68 -105.19
CA ASP A 328 -22.95 0.90 -103.79
C ASP A 328 -22.51 2.35 -103.56
N SER A 329 -23.10 3.01 -102.56
CA SER A 329 -22.76 4.38 -102.15
C SER A 329 -21.29 4.59 -101.81
N ILE A 330 -20.58 3.55 -101.37
CA ILE A 330 -19.15 3.63 -101.02
C ILE A 330 -18.25 3.87 -102.24
N LEU A 331 -18.74 3.53 -103.45
CA LEU A 331 -18.05 3.72 -104.72
C LEU A 331 -18.27 5.11 -105.33
N PHE A 332 -19.02 6.00 -104.65
CA PHE A 332 -19.20 7.36 -105.11
C PHE A 332 -17.89 8.14 -105.01
N GLU A 333 -17.34 8.50 -106.17
CA GLU A 333 -16.25 9.46 -106.27
C GLU A 333 -16.77 10.81 -106.78
N ARG A 334 -16.36 11.90 -106.12
CA ARG A 334 -16.71 13.25 -106.57
C ARG A 334 -16.05 13.62 -107.90
N ASN A 335 -14.86 13.09 -108.17
CA ASN A 335 -14.08 13.36 -109.37
C ASN A 335 -13.78 12.04 -110.07
N LEU A 336 -14.53 11.71 -111.11
CA LEU A 336 -14.39 10.48 -111.87
C LEU A 336 -13.54 10.73 -113.12
N ASN A 337 -12.61 9.82 -113.40
CA ASN A 337 -11.96 9.76 -114.71
C ASN A 337 -12.57 8.63 -115.55
N VAL A 338 -13.18 8.99 -116.67
CA VAL A 338 -13.84 8.07 -117.60
C VAL A 338 -13.11 8.13 -118.93
N VAL A 339 -12.76 6.97 -119.48
CA VAL A 339 -12.27 6.89 -120.86
C VAL A 339 -13.49 6.85 -121.77
N PHE A 340 -13.67 7.89 -122.58
CA PHE A 340 -14.73 7.95 -123.57
C PHE A 340 -14.24 7.32 -124.87
N ALA A 341 -14.71 6.11 -125.13
CA ALA A 341 -14.54 5.40 -126.39
C ALA A 341 -15.93 4.91 -126.87
N PRO A 342 -16.57 5.59 -127.83
CA PRO A 342 -17.96 5.34 -128.18
C PRO A 342 -18.18 4.01 -128.92
N ASP A 343 -17.11 3.44 -129.47
CA ASP A 343 -17.13 2.25 -130.34
C ASP A 343 -16.38 1.04 -129.71
N SER A 344 -16.01 1.13 -128.42
CA SER A 344 -15.26 0.10 -127.65
C SER A 344 -16.12 -0.74 -126.71
#